data_AF-A0A1I5E754-F1
#
_entry.id   AF-A0A1I5E754-F1
#
_cell.length_a   1.000
_cell.length_b   1.000
_cell.length_c   1.000
_cell.angle_alpha   90.00
_cell.angle_beta   90.00
_cell.angle_gamma   90.00
#
_symmetry.space_group_name_H-M   'P 1'
#
loop_
_entity.id
_entity.type
_entity.pdbx_description
1 polymer ?
#
loop_
_entity_poly.entity_id
_entity_poly.type
_entity_poly.pdbx_seq_one_letter_code
_entity_poly.pdbx_strand_id
1 'polypeptide(L)'
;MRRPGNPRPTPATNFAALLVCGLLLTAGTACTPAPPTGRPRLSPDDVIRVATQRLTDDCLTRHGFTPPRPGRGEPPGAERTRVAEAMFGAGRTELSLRLPTGHVVRAHTDGCLAEAQRRLYGDQRRWFRTSTVVNNLAPEAAHTDRTLAEVRADRRTELTEWRRLRARALTQATSLISSTNPPPPKGNTAQ
;
A
#
# COMPACT_ATOMS: atom_id res chain seq x y z
N MET A 1 2.40 34.72 -46.81
CA MET A 1 1.82 33.86 -45.76
C MET A 1 2.59 32.54 -45.73
N ARG A 2 3.45 32.32 -44.72
CA ARG A 2 4.29 31.13 -44.54
C ARG A 2 3.78 30.35 -43.32
N ARG A 3 3.57 29.04 -43.47
CA ARG A 3 3.25 28.13 -42.37
C ARG A 3 4.49 27.91 -41.48
N PRO A 4 4.38 27.95 -40.14
CA PRO A 4 5.47 27.48 -39.27
C PRO A 4 5.50 25.95 -39.28
N GLY A 5 6.68 25.39 -39.59
CA GLY A 5 6.94 23.97 -39.62
C GLY A 5 7.20 23.39 -38.22
N ASN A 6 6.65 22.22 -37.96
CA ASN A 6 6.93 21.43 -36.76
C ASN A 6 8.41 20.98 -36.71
N PRO A 7 9.06 20.99 -35.52
CA PRO A 7 10.38 20.42 -35.35
C PRO A 7 10.32 18.89 -35.46
N ARG A 8 11.30 18.31 -36.17
CA ARG A 8 11.51 16.86 -36.25
C ARG A 8 12.14 16.34 -34.95
N PRO A 9 11.77 15.13 -34.48
CA PRO A 9 12.43 14.50 -33.34
C PRO A 9 13.85 14.06 -33.70
N THR A 10 14.81 14.39 -32.82
CA THR A 10 16.18 13.89 -32.85
C THR A 10 16.23 12.40 -32.51
N PRO A 11 17.04 11.59 -33.21
CA PRO A 11 17.21 10.18 -32.89
C PRO A 11 17.98 10.01 -31.57
N ALA A 12 17.41 9.22 -30.65
CA ALA A 12 18.08 8.79 -29.45
C ALA A 12 19.26 7.87 -29.81
N THR A 13 20.46 8.32 -29.48
CA THR A 13 21.71 7.60 -29.71
C THR A 13 21.79 6.41 -28.76
N ASN A 14 21.72 5.19 -29.32
CA ASN A 14 21.95 3.94 -28.63
C ASN A 14 23.42 3.86 -28.20
N PHE A 15 23.70 4.02 -26.91
CA PHE A 15 25.00 3.63 -26.35
C PHE A 15 25.03 2.11 -26.18
N ALA A 16 25.51 1.43 -27.22
CA ALA A 16 25.90 0.03 -27.15
C ALA A 16 27.15 -0.10 -26.26
N ALA A 17 26.97 -0.72 -25.10
CA ALA A 17 28.04 -1.08 -24.19
C ALA A 17 28.86 -2.24 -24.78
N LEU A 18 30.12 -1.98 -25.12
CA LEU A 18 31.13 -3.00 -25.40
C LEU A 18 32.07 -3.06 -24.19
N LEU A 19 31.80 -4.00 -23.29
CA LEU A 19 32.68 -4.32 -22.17
C LEU A 19 33.36 -5.66 -22.48
N VAL A 20 34.67 -5.57 -22.74
CA VAL A 20 35.53 -6.66 -23.17
C VAL A 20 35.64 -7.72 -22.07
N CYS A 21 35.32 -8.97 -22.42
CA CYS A 21 35.51 -10.17 -21.61
C CYS A 21 36.99 -10.37 -21.24
N GLY A 22 37.33 -10.09 -19.98
CA GLY A 22 38.55 -10.57 -19.34
C GLY A 22 38.32 -11.97 -18.77
N LEU A 23 38.91 -12.97 -19.45
CA LEU A 23 39.00 -14.37 -19.03
C LEU A 23 39.99 -14.48 -17.86
N LEU A 24 39.51 -14.78 -16.65
CA LEU A 24 40.34 -15.26 -15.55
C LEU A 24 39.76 -16.57 -15.01
N LEU A 25 40.49 -17.64 -15.28
CA LEU A 25 40.33 -18.97 -14.69
C LEU A 25 40.70 -18.91 -13.21
N THR A 26 39.70 -18.86 -12.34
CA THR A 26 39.87 -19.21 -10.93
C THR A 26 39.02 -20.43 -10.64
N ALA A 27 39.70 -21.54 -10.35
CA ALA A 27 39.11 -22.70 -9.70
C ALA A 27 38.62 -22.29 -8.30
N GLY A 28 37.38 -21.82 -8.24
CA GLY A 28 36.68 -21.48 -7.01
C GLY A 28 35.64 -22.56 -6.74
N THR A 29 35.75 -23.19 -5.57
CA THR A 29 34.76 -24.05 -4.95
C THR A 29 33.33 -23.62 -5.27
N ALA A 30 32.60 -24.49 -5.99
CA ALA A 30 31.16 -24.35 -6.16
C ALA A 30 30.46 -24.61 -4.82
N CYS A 31 30.45 -23.61 -3.93
CA CYS A 31 29.41 -23.52 -2.93
C CYS A 31 28.13 -23.12 -3.66
N THR A 32 27.38 -24.10 -4.17
CA THR A 32 25.99 -23.87 -4.55
C THR A 32 25.25 -23.37 -3.32
N PRO A 33 24.74 -22.12 -3.29
CA PRO A 33 23.87 -21.70 -2.21
C PRO A 33 22.64 -22.60 -2.27
N ALA A 34 22.39 -23.35 -1.20
CA ALA A 34 21.17 -24.12 -1.07
C ALA A 34 19.97 -23.17 -1.30
N PRO A 35 18.95 -23.57 -2.09
CA PRO A 35 17.79 -22.74 -2.28
C PRO A 35 17.17 -22.47 -0.90
N PRO A 36 16.79 -21.22 -0.57
CA PRO A 36 16.21 -20.91 0.73
C PRO A 36 14.96 -21.79 0.93
N THR A 37 15.05 -22.72 1.88
CA THR A 37 14.03 -23.73 2.18
C THR A 37 12.83 -23.17 2.97
N GLY A 38 12.62 -21.85 2.93
CA GLY A 38 11.55 -21.17 3.62
C GLY A 38 10.78 -20.24 2.70
N ARG A 39 9.44 -20.20 2.84
CA ARG A 39 8.63 -19.16 2.20
C ARG A 39 9.15 -17.78 2.60
N PRO A 40 9.31 -16.82 1.67
CA PRO A 40 9.70 -15.46 2.01
C PRO A 40 8.76 -14.89 3.08
N ARG A 41 9.33 -14.35 4.17
CA ARG A 41 8.55 -13.65 5.18
C ARG A 41 8.08 -12.32 4.59
N LEU A 42 6.77 -12.07 4.62
CA LEU A 42 6.20 -10.79 4.18
C LEU A 42 6.71 -9.66 5.06
N SER A 43 6.92 -8.47 4.47
CA SER A 43 7.19 -7.27 5.25
C SER A 43 5.95 -6.90 6.11
N PRO A 44 6.11 -6.20 7.24
CA PRO A 44 4.97 -5.71 8.03
C PRO A 44 3.94 -4.95 7.20
N ASP A 45 4.41 -4.18 6.22
CA ASP A 45 3.58 -3.39 5.32
C ASP A 45 2.77 -4.27 4.39
N ASP A 46 3.37 -5.32 3.83
CA ASP A 46 2.67 -6.28 2.99
C ASP A 46 1.66 -7.11 3.79
N VAL A 47 1.97 -7.45 5.05
CA VAL A 47 1.02 -8.12 5.96
C VAL A 47 -0.23 -7.26 6.17
N ILE A 48 -0.06 -5.97 6.49
CA ILE A 48 -1.18 -5.03 6.66
C ILE A 48 -1.93 -4.85 5.34
N ARG A 49 -1.23 -4.74 4.20
CA ARG A 49 -1.83 -4.59 2.88
C ARG A 49 -2.70 -5.80 2.51
N VAL A 50 -2.17 -7.01 2.68
CA VAL A 50 -2.90 -8.27 2.42
C VAL A 50 -4.13 -8.37 3.31
N ALA A 51 -4.01 -8.06 4.60
CA ALA A 51 -5.15 -8.06 5.51
C ALA A 51 -6.21 -7.01 5.14
N THR A 52 -5.79 -5.82 4.71
CA THR A 52 -6.69 -4.75 4.24
C THR A 52 -7.46 -5.19 3.01
N GLN A 53 -6.75 -5.75 2.01
CA GLN A 53 -7.37 -6.26 0.78
C GLN A 53 -8.41 -7.32 1.13
N ARG A 54 -8.06 -8.29 1.97
CA ARG A 54 -8.98 -9.35 2.35
C ARG A 54 -10.23 -8.86 3.08
N LEU A 55 -10.07 -7.99 4.08
CA LEU A 55 -11.21 -7.41 4.79
C LEU A 55 -12.14 -6.63 3.84
N THR A 56 -11.55 -5.93 2.86
CA THR A 56 -12.31 -5.20 1.84
C THR A 56 -13.05 -6.17 0.91
N ASP A 57 -12.37 -7.22 0.44
CA ASP A 57 -12.96 -8.26 -0.42
C ASP A 57 -14.11 -9.00 0.28
N ASP A 58 -13.92 -9.36 1.56
CA ASP A 58 -14.95 -10.02 2.37
C ASP A 58 -16.18 -9.11 2.54
N CYS A 59 -15.96 -7.81 2.77
CA CYS A 59 -17.04 -6.84 2.84
C CYS A 59 -17.78 -6.71 1.50
N LEU A 60 -17.07 -6.51 0.39
CA LEU A 60 -17.67 -6.43 -0.94
C LEU A 60 -18.50 -7.68 -1.27
N THR A 61 -17.97 -8.86 -0.93
CA THR A 61 -18.67 -10.14 -1.12
C THR A 61 -19.96 -10.20 -0.30
N ARG A 62 -19.96 -9.73 0.95
CA ARG A 62 -21.18 -9.63 1.78
C ARG A 62 -22.22 -8.68 1.18
N HIS A 63 -21.77 -7.65 0.46
CA HIS A 63 -22.63 -6.73 -0.29
C HIS A 63 -23.05 -7.27 -1.67
N GLY A 64 -22.69 -8.51 -2.03
CA GLY A 64 -23.06 -9.15 -3.29
C GLY A 64 -22.18 -8.75 -4.48
N PHE A 65 -21.05 -8.08 -4.25
CA PHE A 65 -20.13 -7.68 -5.30
C PHE A 65 -18.99 -8.67 -5.48
N THR A 66 -18.49 -8.80 -6.71
CA THR A 66 -17.21 -9.45 -6.97
C THR A 66 -16.08 -8.45 -6.75
N PRO A 67 -15.10 -8.73 -5.86
CA PRO A 67 -14.01 -7.80 -5.62
C PRO A 67 -13.15 -7.53 -6.87
N PRO A 68 -12.77 -6.27 -7.13
CA PRO A 68 -11.92 -5.93 -8.28
C PRO A 68 -10.53 -6.53 -8.11
N ARG A 69 -9.99 -7.13 -9.18
CA ARG A 69 -8.65 -7.73 -9.20
C ARG A 69 -7.84 -7.20 -10.39
N PRO A 70 -6.53 -6.96 -10.22
CA PRO A 70 -5.65 -6.64 -11.35
C PRO A 70 -5.76 -7.72 -12.44
N GLY A 71 -5.88 -7.29 -13.70
CA GLY A 71 -5.94 -8.20 -14.86
C GLY A 71 -7.30 -8.87 -15.10
N ARG A 72 -8.32 -8.65 -14.26
CA ARG A 72 -9.71 -8.98 -14.61
C ARG A 72 -10.35 -7.82 -15.37
N GLY A 73 -11.24 -8.17 -16.29
CA GLY A 73 -12.08 -7.20 -16.99
C GLY A 73 -12.92 -6.40 -15.99
N GLU A 74 -13.10 -5.12 -16.28
CA GLU A 74 -13.86 -4.20 -15.44
C GLU A 74 -15.37 -4.40 -15.66
N PRO A 75 -16.21 -4.34 -14.62
CA PRO A 75 -17.65 -4.45 -14.79
C PRO A 75 -18.23 -3.27 -15.62
N PRO A 76 -19.43 -3.47 -16.22
CA PRO A 76 -20.16 -2.40 -16.89
C PRO A 76 -20.39 -1.19 -15.98
N GLY A 77 -20.54 0.01 -16.55
CA GLY A 77 -20.49 1.29 -15.82
C GLY A 77 -21.38 1.38 -14.57
N ALA A 78 -22.64 0.94 -14.64
CA ALA A 78 -23.55 1.01 -13.50
C ALA A 78 -23.19 0.05 -12.35
N GLU A 79 -22.57 -1.09 -12.65
CA GLU A 79 -22.06 -2.01 -11.63
C GLU A 79 -20.75 -1.48 -11.06
N ARG A 80 -19.86 -0.95 -11.90
CA ARG A 80 -18.62 -0.29 -11.48
C ARG A 80 -18.86 0.84 -10.49
N THR A 81 -19.86 1.70 -10.73
CA THR A 81 -20.24 2.76 -9.79
C THR A 81 -20.70 2.17 -8.45
N ARG A 82 -21.58 1.17 -8.47
CA ARG A 82 -22.06 0.51 -7.24
C ARG A 82 -20.93 -0.16 -6.45
N VAL A 83 -19.98 -0.78 -7.13
CA VAL A 83 -18.77 -1.35 -6.50
C VAL A 83 -17.91 -0.25 -5.89
N ALA A 84 -17.71 0.88 -6.58
CA ALA A 84 -16.93 2.00 -6.07
C ALA A 84 -17.58 2.64 -4.83
N GLU A 85 -18.90 2.84 -4.86
CA GLU A 85 -19.69 3.33 -3.72
C GLU A 85 -19.60 2.38 -2.52
N ALA A 86 -19.70 1.07 -2.74
CA ALA A 86 -19.54 0.09 -1.66
C ALA A 86 -18.10 0.04 -1.13
N MET A 87 -17.10 0.14 -2.01
CA MET A 87 -15.69 0.07 -1.63
C MET A 87 -15.24 1.31 -0.85
N PHE A 88 -15.57 2.50 -1.36
CA PHE A 88 -15.07 3.78 -0.83
C PHE A 88 -16.06 4.47 0.10
N GLY A 89 -17.36 4.16 0.01
CA GLY A 89 -18.45 4.88 0.66
C GLY A 89 -19.14 5.85 -0.30
N ALA A 90 -20.37 6.22 0.03
CA ALA A 90 -21.19 7.14 -0.78
C ALA A 90 -22.09 8.06 0.09
N GLY A 91 -22.16 7.81 1.40
CA GLY A 91 -22.99 8.57 2.31
C GLY A 91 -22.40 9.92 2.70
N ARG A 92 -23.20 10.68 3.46
CA ARG A 92 -22.84 12.04 3.94
C ARG A 92 -21.76 12.06 5.03
N THR A 93 -21.35 10.90 5.53
CA THR A 93 -20.41 10.82 6.65
C THR A 93 -18.98 10.82 6.13
N GLU A 94 -18.28 11.93 6.37
CA GLU A 94 -16.93 12.12 5.89
C GLU A 94 -15.98 12.61 6.99
N LEU A 95 -14.74 12.15 6.89
CA LEU A 95 -13.59 12.75 7.55
C LEU A 95 -12.98 13.77 6.59
N SER A 96 -12.49 14.88 7.12
CA SER A 96 -11.88 15.94 6.33
C SER A 96 -10.70 16.51 7.09
N LEU A 97 -9.59 16.72 6.39
CA LEU A 97 -8.41 17.39 6.93
C LEU A 97 -7.84 18.36 5.89
N ARG A 98 -7.70 19.64 6.27
CA ARG A 98 -6.97 20.61 5.48
C ARG A 98 -5.47 20.48 5.78
N LEU A 99 -4.68 20.29 4.75
CA LEU A 99 -3.22 20.21 4.81
C LEU A 99 -2.60 21.62 4.84
N PRO A 100 -1.35 21.76 5.31
CA PRO A 100 -0.61 23.02 5.23
C PRO A 100 -0.51 23.58 3.82
N THR A 101 -0.47 22.70 2.81
CA THR A 101 -0.49 23.04 1.38
C THR A 101 -1.80 23.66 0.89
N GLY A 102 -2.82 23.78 1.75
CA GLY A 102 -4.16 24.29 1.43
C GLY A 102 -5.13 23.23 0.90
N HIS A 103 -4.63 22.09 0.41
CA HIS A 103 -5.45 20.97 -0.06
C HIS A 103 -6.31 20.37 1.06
N VAL A 104 -7.49 19.86 0.71
CA VAL A 104 -8.38 19.16 1.64
C VAL A 104 -8.45 17.70 1.25
N VAL A 105 -8.03 16.82 2.17
CA VAL A 105 -8.20 15.38 2.03
C VAL A 105 -9.50 14.98 2.67
N ARG A 106 -10.30 14.18 1.98
CA ARG A 106 -11.59 13.66 2.46
C ARG A 106 -11.63 12.14 2.34
N ALA A 107 -12.38 11.50 3.24
CA ALA A 107 -12.65 10.08 3.16
C ALA A 107 -14.02 9.78 3.77
N HIS A 108 -14.83 8.98 3.08
CA HIS A 108 -16.06 8.49 3.65
C HIS A 108 -15.78 7.45 4.75
N THR A 109 -16.71 7.33 5.69
CA THR A 109 -16.58 6.37 6.80
C THR A 109 -17.47 5.13 6.65
N ASP A 110 -18.29 5.05 5.61
CA ASP A 110 -19.32 4.04 5.41
C ASP A 110 -18.96 2.96 4.36
N GLY A 111 -17.83 3.08 3.66
CA GLY A 111 -17.36 2.06 2.71
C GLY A 111 -16.64 0.86 3.34
N CYS A 112 -16.46 -0.20 2.54
CA CYS A 112 -15.72 -1.40 2.92
C CYS A 112 -14.26 -1.13 3.31
N LEU A 113 -13.60 -0.18 2.63
CA LEU A 113 -12.24 0.22 3.00
C LEU A 113 -12.24 0.87 4.39
N ALA A 114 -13.21 1.74 4.68
CA ALA A 114 -13.36 2.37 5.99
C ALA A 114 -13.58 1.34 7.11
N GLU A 115 -14.37 0.29 6.85
CA GLU A 115 -14.56 -0.82 7.78
C GLU A 115 -13.25 -1.58 8.04
N ALA A 116 -12.50 -1.92 6.99
CA ALA A 116 -11.20 -2.58 7.11
C ALA A 116 -10.22 -1.76 7.95
N GLN A 117 -10.17 -0.44 7.73
CA GLN A 117 -9.32 0.47 8.50
C GLN A 117 -9.72 0.51 9.98
N ARG A 118 -11.03 0.58 10.30
CA ARG A 118 -11.51 0.48 11.69
C ARG A 118 -11.10 -0.84 12.34
N ARG A 119 -11.19 -1.95 11.62
CA ARG A 119 -10.80 -3.25 12.16
C ARG A 119 -9.31 -3.27 12.51
N LEU A 120 -8.45 -2.87 11.57
CA LEU A 120 -7.00 -2.95 11.71
C LEU A 120 -6.41 -1.88 12.65
N TYR A 121 -6.89 -0.64 12.56
CA TYR A 121 -6.30 0.49 13.29
C TYR A 121 -7.14 0.95 14.50
N GLY A 122 -8.42 0.61 14.55
CA GLY A 122 -9.31 0.96 15.67
C GLY A 122 -10.02 2.27 15.41
N ASP A 123 -9.56 3.34 16.06
CA ASP A 123 -10.13 4.68 15.90
C ASP A 123 -9.85 5.23 14.49
N GLN A 124 -10.90 5.26 13.67
CA GLN A 124 -10.81 5.73 12.29
C GLN A 124 -10.46 7.21 12.17
N ARG A 125 -10.98 8.06 13.06
CA ARG A 125 -10.72 9.51 13.00
C ARG A 125 -9.25 9.78 13.32
N ARG A 126 -8.74 9.11 14.36
CA ARG A 126 -7.33 9.17 14.75
C ARG A 126 -6.43 8.63 13.65
N TRP A 127 -6.75 7.45 13.09
CA TRP A 127 -6.01 6.88 11.96
C TRP A 127 -5.98 7.82 10.75
N PHE A 128 -7.13 8.36 10.36
CA PHE A 128 -7.24 9.24 9.20
C PHE A 128 -6.38 10.50 9.37
N ARG A 129 -6.51 11.19 10.51
CA ARG A 129 -5.73 12.40 10.78
C ARG A 129 -4.23 12.11 10.76
N THR A 130 -3.79 11.10 11.51
CA THR A 130 -2.36 10.78 11.66
C THR A 130 -1.75 10.28 10.36
N SER A 131 -2.41 9.36 9.65
CA SER A 131 -1.90 8.85 8.36
C SER A 131 -1.86 9.94 7.30
N THR A 132 -2.87 10.80 7.24
CA THR A 132 -2.91 11.90 6.27
C THR A 132 -1.77 12.89 6.52
N VAL A 133 -1.47 13.25 7.77
CA VAL A 133 -0.30 14.11 8.07
C VAL A 133 0.99 13.42 7.67
N VAL A 134 1.22 12.18 8.12
CA VAL A 134 2.51 11.48 7.90
C VAL A 134 2.76 11.19 6.42
N ASN A 135 1.73 10.88 5.63
CA ASN A 135 1.87 10.62 4.20
C ASN A 135 2.09 11.90 3.37
N ASN A 136 1.92 13.08 3.96
CA ASN A 136 2.05 14.37 3.27
C ASN A 136 3.23 15.23 3.79
N LEU A 137 4.14 14.67 4.59
CA LEU A 137 5.28 15.43 5.15
C LEU A 137 6.22 15.99 4.08
N ALA A 138 6.46 15.25 2.99
CA ALA A 138 7.32 15.72 1.90
C ALA A 138 6.68 16.87 1.11
N PRO A 139 5.41 16.78 0.68
CA PRO A 139 4.68 17.95 0.15
C PRO A 139 4.63 19.14 1.10
N GLU A 140 4.46 18.93 2.42
CA GLU A 140 4.51 20.00 3.42
C GLU A 140 5.88 20.69 3.48
N ALA A 141 6.96 19.91 3.51
CA ALA A 141 8.32 20.43 3.51
C ALA A 141 8.59 21.31 2.27
N ALA A 142 8.22 20.81 1.09
CA ALA A 142 8.36 21.56 -0.16
C ALA A 142 7.52 22.86 -0.16
N HIS A 143 6.30 22.84 0.38
CA HIS A 143 5.43 24.01 0.41
C HIS A 143 5.90 25.10 1.39
N THR A 144 6.59 24.70 2.46
CA THR A 144 7.05 25.61 3.51
C THR A 144 8.50 26.05 3.35
N ASP A 145 9.16 25.67 2.25
CA ASP A 145 10.59 25.89 2.01
C ASP A 145 11.49 25.35 3.16
N ARG A 146 11.09 24.21 3.73
CA ARG A 146 11.80 23.53 4.82
C ARG A 146 12.36 22.19 4.37
N THR A 147 13.36 21.69 5.10
CA THR A 147 13.81 20.32 4.92
C THR A 147 12.80 19.31 5.49
N LEU A 148 12.77 18.11 4.92
CA LEU A 148 11.95 17.01 5.46
C LEU A 148 12.34 16.63 6.90
N ALA A 149 13.61 16.84 7.29
CA ALA A 149 14.08 16.57 8.65
C ALA A 149 13.44 17.53 9.67
N GLU A 150 13.39 18.82 9.34
CA GLU A 150 12.75 19.83 10.19
C GLU A 150 11.25 19.59 10.34
N VAL A 151 10.55 19.31 9.23
CA VAL A 151 9.12 18.97 9.30
C VAL A 151 8.88 17.69 10.11
N ARG A 152 9.74 16.67 9.98
CA ARG A 152 9.63 15.45 10.81
C ARG A 152 9.88 15.74 12.30
N ALA A 153 10.81 16.63 12.63
CA ALA A 153 11.08 17.03 14.01
C ALA A 153 9.85 17.68 14.64
N ASP A 154 9.18 18.58 13.92
CA ASP A 154 7.96 19.23 14.37
C ASP A 154 6.78 18.24 14.48
N ARG A 155 6.68 17.27 13.56
CA ARG A 155 5.62 16.25 13.50
C ARG A 155 5.94 14.97 14.29
N ARG A 156 6.87 15.04 15.25
CA ARG A 156 7.31 13.87 16.05
C ARG A 156 6.18 13.17 16.79
N THR A 157 5.16 13.91 17.21
CA THR A 157 3.99 13.37 17.91
C THR A 157 3.15 12.52 16.96
N GLU A 158 2.83 13.02 15.77
CA GLU A 158 2.11 12.29 14.73
C GLU A 158 2.90 11.06 14.26
N LEU A 159 4.22 11.17 14.11
CA LEU A 159 5.07 10.03 13.75
C LEU A 159 5.08 8.94 14.84
N THR A 160 5.12 9.32 16.11
CA THR A 160 5.04 8.37 17.23
C THR A 160 3.67 7.70 17.27
N GLU A 161 2.62 8.47 17.04
CA GLU A 161 1.26 7.97 16.99
C GLU A 161 1.05 7.01 15.81
N TRP A 162 1.60 7.35 14.64
CA TRP A 162 1.54 6.49 13.47
C TRP A 162 2.20 5.15 13.72
N ARG A 163 3.36 5.12 14.39
CA ARG A 163 4.02 3.86 14.78
C ARG A 163 3.14 2.99 15.68
N ARG A 164 2.44 3.59 16.65
CA ARG A 164 1.51 2.86 17.54
C ARG A 164 0.32 2.27 16.77
N LEU A 165 -0.28 3.09 15.91
CA LEU A 165 -1.38 2.66 15.04
C LEU A 165 -0.96 1.51 14.11
N ARG A 166 0.23 1.61 13.49
CA ARG A 166 0.77 0.53 12.64
C ARG A 166 1.10 -0.73 13.42
N ALA A 167 1.63 -0.61 14.63
CA ALA A 167 1.91 -1.78 15.47
C ALA A 167 0.61 -2.55 15.79
N ARG A 168 -0.47 -1.84 16.18
CA ARG A 168 -1.78 -2.45 16.36
C ARG A 168 -2.28 -3.13 15.09
N ALA A 169 -2.21 -2.44 13.96
CA ALA A 169 -2.65 -2.98 12.67
C ALA A 169 -1.88 -4.25 12.28
N LEU A 170 -0.57 -4.29 12.54
CA LEU A 170 0.24 -5.48 12.29
C LEU A 170 -0.21 -6.66 13.15
N THR A 171 -0.45 -6.44 14.44
CA THR A 171 -0.99 -7.49 15.34
C THR A 171 -2.32 -8.04 14.84
N GLN A 172 -3.26 -7.15 14.48
CA GLN A 172 -4.57 -7.54 13.97
C GLN A 172 -4.47 -8.28 12.62
N ALA A 173 -3.66 -7.78 11.70
CA ALA A 173 -3.43 -8.38 10.39
C ALA A 173 -2.82 -9.79 10.50
N THR A 174 -1.84 -9.95 11.40
CA THR A 174 -1.20 -11.25 11.65
C THR A 174 -2.20 -12.26 12.20
N SER A 175 -3.02 -11.85 13.17
CA SER A 175 -4.07 -12.71 13.73
C SER A 175 -5.07 -13.16 12.66
N LEU A 176 -5.50 -12.24 11.79
CA LEU A 176 -6.45 -12.53 10.70
C LEU A 176 -5.89 -13.48 9.64
N ILE A 177 -4.60 -13.38 9.32
CA ILE A 177 -3.96 -14.27 8.34
C ILE A 177 -3.74 -15.67 8.95
N SER A 178 -3.28 -15.74 10.21
CA SER A 178 -3.03 -17.00 10.90
C SER A 178 -4.31 -17.80 11.18
N SER A 179 -5.44 -17.14 11.51
CA SER A 179 -6.71 -17.82 11.75
C SER A 179 -7.27 -18.54 10.51
N THR A 180 -6.81 -18.13 9.33
CA THR A 180 -7.29 -18.67 8.05
C THR A 180 -6.40 -19.76 7.49
N ASN A 181 -5.14 -19.77 7.92
CA ASN A 181 -4.21 -20.86 7.67
C ASN A 181 -3.83 -21.49 9.02
N PRO A 182 -4.77 -22.16 9.72
CA PRO A 182 -4.44 -22.80 10.97
C PRO A 182 -3.35 -23.85 10.74
N PRO A 183 -2.38 -24.00 11.67
CA PRO A 183 -1.39 -25.05 11.55
C PRO A 183 -2.10 -26.42 11.54
N PRO A 184 -1.56 -27.43 10.81
CA PRO A 184 -2.13 -28.76 10.84
C PRO A 184 -2.18 -29.27 12.29
N PRO A 185 -3.23 -30.02 12.67
CA PRO A 185 -3.35 -30.56 14.02
C PRO A 185 -2.11 -31.38 14.35
N LYS A 186 -1.54 -31.17 15.54
CA LYS A 186 -0.45 -32.02 16.03
C LYS A 186 -1.01 -33.44 16.13
N GLY A 187 -0.53 -34.35 15.29
CA GLY A 187 -0.91 -35.75 15.36
C GLY A 187 -0.57 -36.27 16.75
N ASN A 188 -1.58 -36.71 17.50
CA ASN A 188 -1.36 -37.42 18.74
C ASN A 188 -0.74 -38.77 18.37
N THR A 189 0.51 -38.99 18.77
CA THR A 189 1.11 -40.32 18.75
C THR A 189 0.35 -41.17 19.76
N ALA A 190 -0.50 -42.07 19.27
CA ALA A 190 -1.07 -43.13 20.09
C ALA A 190 0.07 -44.01 20.60
N GLN A 191 0.13 -44.19 21.92
CA GLN A 191 0.88 -45.26 22.56
C GLN A 191 0.00 -46.50 22.66
#